data_AF-A0A1V0M1S3-F1
#
_entry.id   AF-A0A1V0M1S3-F1
#
_cell.length_a   1.000
_cell.length_b   1.000
_cell.length_c   1.000
_cell.angle_alpha   90.00
_cell.angle_beta   90.00
_cell.angle_gamma   90.00
#
_symmetry.space_group_name_H-M   'P 1'
#
loop_
_entity.id
_entity.type
_entity.pdbx_description
1 polymer ?
#
loop_
_entity_poly.entity_id
_entity_poly.type
_entity_poly.pdbx_seq_one_letter_code
_entity_poly.pdbx_strand_id
1 'polypeptide(L)'
;MQALQVPGHTPADMAFQIADAIFLGDTLFMPDVGTARCDFPGGDAQQLYHSIRKILSFPAQTRLYVCHDYPLQTGSPNGRAA
;
A
#
# COMPACT_ATOMS: atom_id res chain seq x y z
N MET A 1 -4.67 -13.95 -11.91
CA MET A 1 -3.91 -12.77 -11.43
C MET A 1 -4.37 -11.56 -12.21
N GLN A 2 -4.56 -10.42 -11.55
CA GLN A 2 -4.87 -9.14 -12.18
C GLN A 2 -3.82 -8.10 -11.77
N ALA A 3 -3.36 -7.31 -12.74
CA ALA A 3 -2.49 -6.17 -12.50
C ALA A 3 -3.35 -4.90 -12.42
N LEU A 4 -3.18 -4.13 -11.35
CA LEU A 4 -3.97 -2.94 -11.03
C LEU A 4 -3.05 -1.73 -11.02
N GLN A 5 -3.31 -0.76 -11.90
CA GLN A 5 -2.66 0.56 -11.81
C GLN A 5 -3.08 1.23 -10.50
N VAL A 6 -2.09 1.65 -9.71
CA VAL A 6 -2.24 2.32 -8.41
C VAL A 6 -1.25 3.49 -8.29
N PRO A 7 -1.21 4.43 -9.25
CA PRO A 7 -0.23 5.50 -9.24
C PRO A 7 -0.42 6.41 -8.02
N GLY A 8 0.68 7.05 -7.61
CA GLY A 8 0.67 8.05 -6.56
C GLY A 8 2.03 8.20 -5.89
N HIS A 9 2.61 7.10 -5.41
CA HIS A 9 3.98 7.11 -4.91
C HIS A 9 4.98 7.32 -6.06
N THR A 10 4.76 6.62 -7.17
CA THR A 10 5.31 6.89 -8.51
C THR A 10 4.17 6.84 -9.55
N PRO A 11 4.36 7.39 -10.76
CA PRO A 11 3.33 7.33 -11.81
C PRO A 11 3.15 5.92 -12.42
N ALA A 12 4.04 4.97 -12.10
CA ALA A 12 4.05 3.63 -12.71
C ALA A 12 3.68 2.50 -11.73
N ASP A 13 3.24 2.85 -10.51
CA ASP A 13 2.98 1.85 -9.47
C ASP A 13 1.85 0.88 -9.83
N MET A 14 2.12 -0.39 -9.54
CA MET A 14 1.22 -1.51 -9.79
C MET A 14 0.96 -2.27 -8.49
N ALA A 15 -0.29 -2.65 -8.29
CA ALA A 15 -0.68 -3.67 -7.34
C ALA A 15 -1.06 -4.96 -8.08
N PHE A 16 -0.83 -6.10 -7.45
CA PHE A 16 -1.10 -7.41 -8.04
C PHE A 16 -2.10 -8.19 -7.21
N GLN A 17 -3.29 -8.43 -7.77
CA GLN A 17 -4.30 -9.28 -7.16
C GLN A 17 -4.06 -10.74 -7.59
N ILE A 18 -3.92 -11.62 -6.60
CA ILE A 18 -3.79 -13.06 -6.77
C ILE A 18 -4.77 -13.73 -5.81
N ALA A 19 -5.81 -14.36 -6.35
CA ALA A 19 -6.92 -14.92 -5.59
C ALA A 19 -7.54 -13.88 -4.64
N ASP A 20 -7.54 -14.16 -3.32
CA ASP A 20 -8.08 -13.33 -2.24
C ASP A 20 -7.06 -12.34 -1.65
N ALA A 21 -5.90 -12.19 -2.29
CA ALA A 21 -4.80 -11.34 -1.83
C ALA A 21 -4.44 -10.25 -2.85
N ILE A 22 -3.96 -9.11 -2.34
CA ILE A 22 -3.38 -8.03 -3.14
C ILE A 22 -2.01 -7.64 -2.59
N PHE A 23 -1.00 -7.66 -3.45
CA PHE A 23 0.33 -7.12 -3.19
C PHE A 23 0.35 -5.65 -3.61
N LEU A 24 0.55 -4.74 -2.65
CA LEU A 24 0.23 -3.32 -2.80
C LEU A 24 1.31 -2.45 -3.44
N GLY A 25 2.56 -2.93 -3.46
CA GLY A 25 3.70 -2.03 -3.64
C GLY A 25 3.74 -0.96 -2.54
N ASP A 26 4.36 0.18 -2.83
CA ASP A 26 4.39 1.34 -1.93
C ASP A 26 3.14 2.21 -2.10
N THR A 27 1.98 1.64 -1.77
CA THR A 27 0.69 2.38 -1.75
C THR A 27 0.26 2.65 -0.30
N LEU A 28 0.09 1.57 0.48
CA LEU A 28 -0.25 1.59 1.90
C LEU A 28 0.85 0.86 2.68
N PHE A 29 1.09 1.31 3.90
CA PHE A 29 1.82 0.56 4.91
C PHE A 29 0.85 -0.03 5.94
N MET A 30 1.40 -0.62 6.99
CA MET A 30 0.60 -1.06 8.14
C MET A 30 -0.24 0.12 8.68
N PRO A 31 -1.44 -0.13 9.24
CA PRO A 31 -2.36 0.94 9.65
C PRO A 31 -1.78 1.95 10.64
N ASP A 32 -0.80 1.54 11.44
CA ASP A 32 -0.07 2.35 12.42
C ASP A 32 1.08 3.18 11.81
N VAL A 33 1.52 2.85 10.59
CA VAL A 33 2.55 3.59 9.84
C VAL A 33 1.93 4.56 8.83
N GLY A 34 0.85 4.17 8.15
CA GLY A 34 0.12 5.03 7.23
C GLY A 34 0.41 4.77 5.75
N THR A 35 0.86 5.78 5.00
CA THR A 35 0.96 5.75 3.53
C THR A 35 2.36 6.03 3.03
N ALA A 36 2.66 5.61 1.80
CA ALA A 36 3.89 5.97 1.13
C ALA A 36 3.98 7.48 0.83
N ARG A 37 5.21 7.97 0.65
CA ARG A 37 5.52 9.34 0.20
C ARG A 37 5.06 9.56 -1.25
N CYS A 38 4.84 10.81 -1.65
CA CYS A 38 4.39 11.16 -3.01
C CYS A 38 5.27 12.26 -3.67
N ASP A 39 6.49 12.43 -3.22
CA ASP A 39 7.40 13.50 -3.63
C ASP A 39 8.51 13.03 -4.59
N PHE A 40 8.41 11.81 -5.13
CA PHE A 40 9.20 11.40 -6.28
C PHE A 40 8.77 12.18 -7.54
N PRO A 41 9.62 12.29 -8.58
CA PRO A 41 9.21 12.87 -9.85
C PRO A 41 7.97 12.17 -10.44
N GLY A 42 6.87 12.93 -10.59
CA GLY A 42 5.58 12.41 -11.03
C GLY A 42 4.72 11.76 -9.94
N GLY A 43 5.18 11.77 -8.69
CA GLY A 43 4.36 11.42 -7.52
C GLY A 43 3.26 12.47 -7.27
N ASP A 44 2.13 12.00 -6.76
CA ASP A 44 0.91 12.80 -6.59
C ASP A 44 0.06 12.22 -5.45
N ALA A 45 -0.08 12.98 -4.36
CA ALA A 45 -0.82 12.57 -3.18
C ALA A 45 -2.33 12.40 -3.44
N GLN A 46 -2.90 13.17 -4.37
CA GLN A 46 -4.30 13.03 -4.75
C GLN A 46 -4.52 11.73 -5.54
N GLN A 47 -3.60 11.39 -6.45
CA GLN A 47 -3.62 10.09 -7.14
C GLN A 47 -3.42 8.94 -6.16
N LEU A 48 -2.47 9.05 -5.23
CA LEU A 48 -2.25 8.03 -4.20
C LEU A 48 -3.54 7.80 -3.40
N TYR A 49 -4.21 8.87 -2.97
CA TYR A 49 -5.47 8.76 -2.25
C TYR A 49 -6.54 8.00 -3.07
N HIS A 50 -6.71 8.33 -4.35
CA HIS A 50 -7.66 7.61 -5.21
C HIS A 50 -7.29 6.13 -5.40
N SER A 51 -6.00 5.83 -5.58
CA SER A 51 -5.47 4.47 -5.67
C SER A 51 -5.75 3.68 -4.38
N ILE A 52 -5.55 4.30 -3.22
CA ILE A 52 -5.90 3.73 -1.91
C ILE A 52 -7.40 3.45 -1.82
N ARG A 53 -8.26 4.41 -2.19
CA ARG A 53 -9.73 4.22 -2.17
C ARG A 53 -10.19 3.09 -3.09
N LYS A 54 -9.54 2.92 -4.24
CA LYS A 54 -9.77 1.79 -5.16
C LYS A 54 -9.36 0.45 -4.54
N ILE A 55 -8.24 0.39 -3.82
CA ILE A 55 -7.80 -0.83 -3.13
C ILE A 55 -8.75 -1.16 -1.97
N LEU A 56 -9.13 -0.17 -1.17
CA LEU A 56 -10.01 -0.35 -0.01
C LEU A 56 -11.49 -0.59 -0.39
N SER A 57 -11.85 -0.59 -1.67
CA SER A 57 -13.19 -0.98 -2.13
C SER A 57 -13.33 -2.47 -2.45
N PHE A 58 -12.23 -3.24 -2.41
CA PHE A 58 -12.27 -4.70 -2.49
C PHE A 58 -12.95 -5.30 -1.24
N PRO A 59 -13.41 -6.58 -1.29
CA PRO A 59 -14.05 -7.22 -0.15
C PRO A 59 -13.22 -7.10 1.14
N ALA A 60 -13.87 -6.86 2.29
CA ALA A 60 -13.19 -6.58 3.56
C ALA A 60 -12.23 -7.71 4.02
N GLN A 61 -12.48 -8.94 3.59
CA GLN A 61 -11.63 -10.10 3.85
C GLN A 61 -10.39 -10.22 2.93
N THR A 62 -10.22 -9.29 1.98
CA THR A 62 -9.06 -9.31 1.06
C THR A 62 -7.78 -9.10 1.85
N ARG A 63 -6.83 -10.01 1.70
CA ARG A 63 -5.53 -9.91 2.37
C ARG A 63 -4.65 -8.92 1.64
N LEU A 64 -4.11 -7.93 2.35
CA LEU A 64 -3.22 -6.92 1.78
C LEU A 64 -1.80 -7.21 2.23
N TYR A 65 -0.89 -7.33 1.27
CA TYR A 65 0.54 -7.54 1.50
C TYR A 65 1.28 -6.24 1.18
N VAL A 66 1.90 -5.65 2.20
CA VAL A 66 2.68 -4.40 2.09
C VAL A 66 4.06 -4.66 1.49
N CYS A 67 4.65 -3.65 0.84
CA CYS A 67 6.01 -3.76 0.29
C CYS A 67 7.10 -3.53 1.35
N HIS A 68 6.85 -2.61 2.28
CA HIS A 68 7.77 -2.27 3.36
C HIS A 68 7.03 -2.28 4.70
N ASP A 69 7.73 -2.71 5.75
CA ASP A 69 7.30 -2.65 7.14
C ASP A 69 8.38 -1.90 7.93
N TYR A 70 8.03 -0.72 8.45
CA TYR A 70 8.95 0.13 9.20
C TYR A 70 8.61 0.08 10.69
N PRO A 71 9.57 -0.25 11.57
CA PRO A 71 9.30 -0.30 13.00
C PRO A 71 8.96 1.09 13.54
N LEU A 72 7.93 1.16 14.39
CA LEU A 72 7.61 2.39 15.11
C LEU A 72 8.75 2.73 16.08
N GLN A 73 9.17 4.00 16.09
CA GLN A 73 10.28 4.48 16.94
C GLN A 73 10.00 4.36 18.43
N THR A 74 8.73 4.23 18.82
CA THR A 74 8.32 3.86 20.18
C THR A 74 8.26 2.34 20.25
N GLY A 75 9.23 1.70 20.91
CA GLY A 75 9.37 0.24 21.03
C GLY A 75 8.10 -0.46 21.51
N SER A 76 7.19 -0.74 20.59
CA SER A 76 6.07 -1.64 20.80
C SER A 76 6.62 -3.06 20.74
N PRO A 77 6.37 -3.92 21.75
CA PRO A 77 6.95 -5.26 21.84
C PRO A 77 6.51 -6.22 20.72
N ASN A 78 5.64 -5.76 19.80
CA ASN A 78 5.09 -6.54 18.70
C ASN A 78 5.83 -6.31 17.38
N GLY A 79 7.16 -6.19 17.44
CA GLY A 79 8.05 -6.31 16.27
C GLY A 79 8.02 -7.72 15.67
N ARG A 80 6.84 -8.18 15.26
CA ARG A 80 6.70 -9.32 14.36
C ARG A 80 6.65 -8.73 12.97
N ALA A 81 7.81 -8.77 12.30
CA ALA A 81 7.85 -8.83 10.85
C ALA A 81 6.79 -9.85 10.42
N ALA A 82 5.79 -9.36 9.69
CA ALA A 82 4.84 -10.23 9.01
C ALA A 82 5.56 -11.12 7.99
#